data_AF-A0A643CDW6-F1
#
_entry.id   AF-A0A643CDW6-F1
#
_cell.length_a   1.000
_cell.length_b   1.000
_cell.length_c   1.000
_cell.angle_alpha   90.00
_cell.angle_beta   90.00
_cell.angle_gamma   90.00
#
_symmetry.space_group_name_H-M   'P 1'
#
loop_
_entity.id
_entity.type
_entity.pdbx_description
1 polymer ?
#
loop_
_entity_poly.entity_id
_entity_poly.type
_entity_poly.pdbx_seq_one_letter_code
_entity_poly.pdbx_strand_id
1 'polypeptide(L)'
;MDAKARNCLLQHREALERDIKTSYIMDHMISNGVLTVSEEEKVKNEPTQRQRAAMLIKTILEKDNYSYISFYNALLHEGYKDLAYLLHGGIPVISSSNGKDSVGITSYVRTVLCEGGVPQRPVVFVTRKKLVNAIQQKLFKLSGEPGWVTIYGMAGCGKSVLAAEAVRDHSVLEGKF
;
A
#
# COMPACT_ATOMS: atom_id res chain seq x y z
N MET A 1 -11.54 -0.64 -1.16
CA MET A 1 -10.66 -0.80 -2.34
C MET A 1 -10.91 0.35 -3.32
N ASP A 2 -10.01 0.56 -4.29
CA ASP A 2 -10.10 1.61 -5.31
C ASP A 2 -11.28 1.37 -6.26
N ALA A 3 -11.79 2.45 -6.85
CA ALA A 3 -12.92 2.39 -7.78
C ALA A 3 -12.65 1.46 -8.97
N LYS A 4 -11.41 1.40 -9.47
CA LYS A 4 -11.02 0.52 -10.58
C LYS A 4 -11.12 -0.97 -10.18
N ALA A 5 -10.54 -1.33 -9.03
CA ALA A 5 -10.60 -2.68 -8.48
C ALA A 5 -12.05 -3.10 -8.20
N ARG A 6 -12.82 -2.21 -7.58
CA ARG A 6 -14.23 -2.42 -7.27
C ARG A 6 -15.07 -2.66 -8.53
N ASN A 7 -14.92 -1.80 -9.54
CA ASN A 7 -15.66 -1.92 -10.79
C ASN A 7 -15.29 -3.22 -11.54
N CYS A 8 -14.01 -3.60 -11.54
CA CYS A 8 -13.56 -4.83 -12.17
C CYS A 8 -14.15 -6.08 -11.48
N LEU A 9 -14.22 -6.09 -10.15
CA LEU A 9 -14.84 -7.18 -9.40
C LEU A 9 -16.36 -7.27 -9.66
N LEU A 10 -17.04 -6.12 -9.74
CA LEU A 10 -18.47 -6.05 -10.05
C LEU A 10 -18.78 -6.50 -11.47
N GLN A 11 -17.96 -6.09 -12.45
CA GLN A 11 -18.13 -6.45 -13.86
C GLN A 11 -18.07 -7.96 -14.09
N HIS A 12 -17.18 -8.66 -13.40
CA HIS A 12 -16.96 -10.10 -13.57
C HIS A 12 -17.62 -10.96 -12.48
N ARG A 13 -18.45 -10.35 -11.64
CA ARG A 13 -19.11 -11.00 -10.50
C ARG A 13 -19.85 -12.27 -10.89
N GLU A 14 -20.61 -12.26 -11.98
CA GLU A 14 -21.39 -13.42 -12.39
C GLU A 14 -20.53 -14.65 -12.73
N ALA A 15 -19.40 -14.43 -13.41
CA ALA A 15 -18.46 -15.50 -13.76
C ALA A 15 -17.81 -16.07 -12.50
N LEU A 16 -17.41 -15.19 -11.57
CA LEU A 16 -16.82 -15.56 -10.28
C LEU A 16 -17.81 -16.37 -9.42
N GLU A 17 -19.07 -15.93 -9.35
CA GLU A 17 -20.10 -16.62 -8.58
C GLU A 17 -20.39 -18.03 -9.10
N ARG A 18 -20.33 -18.24 -10.41
CA ARG A 18 -20.64 -19.52 -11.03
C ARG A 18 -19.52 -20.54 -10.83
N ASP A 19 -18.28 -20.12 -11.02
CA ASP A 19 -17.18 -21.05 -11.29
C ASP A 19 -16.23 -21.26 -10.09
N ILE A 20 -16.35 -20.48 -9.01
CA ILE A 20 -15.44 -20.53 -7.85
C ILE A 20 -15.89 -21.47 -6.74
N LYS A 21 -14.98 -22.32 -6.26
CA LYS A 21 -15.09 -22.99 -4.95
C LYS A 21 -14.44 -22.15 -3.85
N THR A 22 -15.24 -21.72 -2.87
CA THR A 22 -14.80 -20.77 -1.85
C THR A 22 -13.86 -21.36 -0.79
N SER A 23 -13.88 -22.66 -0.53
CA SER A 23 -13.13 -23.28 0.59
C SER A 23 -11.64 -22.94 0.56
N TYR A 24 -10.95 -23.31 -0.52
CA TYR A 24 -9.50 -23.16 -0.61
C TYR A 24 -9.05 -21.70 -0.78
N ILE A 25 -9.90 -20.88 -1.42
CA ILE A 25 -9.65 -19.45 -1.54
C ILE A 25 -9.74 -18.77 -0.16
N MET A 26 -10.74 -19.13 0.63
CA MET A 26 -10.90 -18.59 1.98
C MET A 26 -9.71 -18.97 2.86
N ASP A 27 -9.21 -20.21 2.78
CA ASP A 27 -8.01 -20.64 3.53
C ASP A 27 -6.81 -19.73 3.23
N HIS A 28 -6.55 -19.46 1.94
CA HIS A 28 -5.47 -18.56 1.52
C HIS A 28 -5.70 -17.12 1.99
N MET A 29 -6.93 -16.64 1.98
CA MET A 29 -7.26 -15.29 2.44
C MET A 29 -7.21 -15.13 3.96
N ILE A 30 -7.54 -16.18 4.73
CA ILE A 30 -7.38 -16.22 6.18
C ILE A 30 -5.89 -16.23 6.53
N SER A 31 -5.09 -17.04 5.83
CA SER A 31 -3.63 -17.09 6.00
C SER A 31 -2.96 -15.73 5.78
N ASN A 32 -3.46 -14.94 4.81
CA ASN A 32 -2.99 -13.58 4.55
C ASN A 32 -3.54 -12.52 5.51
N GLY A 33 -4.35 -12.91 6.51
CA GLY A 33 -4.95 -11.99 7.48
C GLY A 33 -6.05 -11.09 6.90
N VAL A 34 -6.56 -11.43 5.72
CA VAL A 34 -7.54 -10.62 4.99
C VAL A 34 -8.97 -11.01 5.35
N LEU A 35 -9.21 -12.29 5.60
CA LEU A 35 -10.51 -12.83 5.94
C LEU A 35 -10.49 -13.35 7.38
N THR A 36 -11.55 -13.07 8.13
CA THR A 36 -11.70 -13.58 9.51
C THR A 36 -12.48 -14.88 9.52
N VAL A 37 -12.33 -15.68 10.59
CA VAL A 37 -13.05 -16.94 10.78
C VAL A 37 -14.57 -16.72 10.83
N SER A 38 -15.04 -15.60 11.39
CA SER A 38 -16.47 -15.26 11.41
C SER A 38 -17.02 -14.97 10.01
N GLU A 39 -16.25 -14.29 9.16
CA GLU A 39 -16.63 -14.07 7.76
C GLU A 39 -16.65 -15.38 6.96
N GLU A 40 -15.71 -16.29 7.23
CA GLU A 40 -15.67 -17.61 6.64
C GLU A 40 -16.89 -18.46 7.02
N GLU A 41 -17.26 -18.49 8.30
CA GLU A 41 -18.48 -19.16 8.78
C GLU A 41 -19.73 -18.61 8.08
N LYS A 42 -19.81 -17.28 7.98
CA LYS A 42 -20.92 -16.60 7.29
C LYS A 42 -21.03 -17.03 5.83
N VAL A 43 -19.91 -17.19 5.14
CA VAL A 43 -19.88 -17.72 3.76
C VAL A 43 -20.28 -19.19 3.76
N LYS A 44 -19.76 -20.04 4.66
CA LYS A 44 -20.07 -21.47 4.73
C LYS A 44 -21.54 -21.77 4.99
N ASN A 45 -22.22 -20.89 5.73
CA ASN A 45 -23.65 -20.99 6.04
C ASN A 45 -24.57 -20.81 4.82
N GLU A 46 -24.07 -20.28 3.70
CA GLU A 46 -24.86 -20.20 2.47
C GLU A 46 -25.08 -21.60 1.86
N PRO A 47 -26.30 -21.90 1.37
CA PRO A 47 -26.67 -23.28 1.03
C PRO A 47 -26.10 -23.75 -0.31
N THR A 48 -25.87 -22.85 -1.26
CA THR A 48 -25.33 -23.21 -2.59
C THR A 48 -23.92 -22.65 -2.81
N GLN A 49 -23.09 -23.35 -3.58
CA GLN A 49 -21.74 -22.87 -3.96
C GLN A 49 -21.79 -21.47 -4.60
N ARG A 50 -22.81 -21.20 -5.43
CA ARG A 50 -23.00 -19.88 -6.03
C ARG A 50 -23.29 -18.79 -4.99
N GLN A 51 -24.14 -19.07 -4.01
CA GLN A 51 -24.41 -18.12 -2.92
C GLN A 51 -23.19 -17.94 -2.00
N ARG A 52 -22.42 -19.00 -1.75
CA ARG A 52 -21.13 -18.90 -1.04
C ARG A 52 -20.17 -17.96 -1.75
N ALA A 53 -20.00 -18.13 -3.06
CA ALA A 53 -19.15 -17.26 -3.87
C ALA A 53 -19.69 -15.82 -3.90
N ALA A 54 -21.00 -15.63 -4.04
CA ALA A 54 -21.64 -14.31 -3.99
C ALA A 54 -21.40 -13.60 -2.65
N MET A 55 -21.50 -14.34 -1.54
CA MET A 55 -21.27 -13.82 -0.21
C MET A 55 -19.80 -13.47 0.00
N LEU A 56 -18.87 -14.32 -0.44
CA LEU A 56 -17.43 -14.05 -0.39
C LEU A 56 -17.08 -12.77 -1.17
N ILE A 57 -17.58 -12.63 -2.40
CA ILE A 57 -17.37 -11.45 -3.25
C ILE A 57 -17.94 -10.19 -2.57
N LYS A 58 -19.13 -10.29 -1.97
CA LYS A 58 -19.73 -9.19 -1.21
C LYS A 58 -18.84 -8.75 -0.05
N THR A 59 -18.32 -9.69 0.72
CA THR A 59 -17.37 -9.41 1.81
C THR A 59 -16.10 -8.75 1.28
N ILE A 60 -15.56 -9.20 0.15
CA ILE A 60 -14.34 -8.63 -0.45
C ILE A 60 -14.59 -7.18 -0.91
N LEU A 61 -15.74 -6.89 -1.52
CA LEU A 61 -16.12 -5.55 -1.99
C LEU A 61 -16.09 -4.48 -0.90
N GLU A 62 -16.30 -4.86 0.35
CA GLU A 62 -16.29 -3.99 1.52
C GLU A 62 -14.88 -3.78 2.10
N LYS A 63 -13.87 -4.52 1.61
CA LYS A 63 -12.48 -4.47 2.09
C LYS A 63 -11.55 -3.62 1.22
N ASP A 64 -10.28 -3.56 1.63
CA ASP A 64 -9.24 -2.70 1.08
C ASP A 64 -8.55 -3.29 -0.18
N ASN A 65 -7.55 -2.57 -0.71
CA ASN A 65 -6.83 -2.99 -1.92
C ASN A 65 -6.01 -4.26 -1.71
N TYR A 66 -5.45 -4.44 -0.52
CA TYR A 66 -4.70 -5.65 -0.18
C TYR A 66 -5.60 -6.89 -0.25
N SER A 67 -6.85 -6.74 0.18
CA SER A 67 -7.85 -7.81 0.09
C SER A 67 -8.14 -8.26 -1.34
N TYR A 68 -8.23 -7.31 -2.28
CA TYR A 68 -8.39 -7.60 -3.70
C TYR A 68 -7.20 -8.40 -4.26
N ILE A 69 -5.97 -7.99 -3.92
CA ILE A 69 -4.76 -8.68 -4.38
C ILE A 69 -4.65 -10.08 -3.77
N SER A 70 -4.95 -10.23 -2.48
CA SER A 70 -4.98 -11.54 -1.82
C SER A 70 -5.98 -12.47 -2.48
N PHE A 71 -7.18 -11.98 -2.84
CA PHE A 71 -8.17 -12.76 -3.56
C PHE A 71 -7.70 -13.15 -4.96
N TYR A 72 -7.12 -12.21 -5.72
CA TYR A 72 -6.52 -12.49 -7.03
C TYR A 72 -5.41 -13.56 -6.95
N ASN A 73 -4.52 -13.47 -5.97
CA ASN A 73 -3.45 -14.45 -5.77
C ASN A 73 -4.02 -15.81 -5.37
N ALA A 74 -5.03 -15.85 -4.50
CA ALA A 74 -5.71 -17.08 -4.14
C ALA A 74 -6.34 -17.76 -5.37
N LEU A 75 -6.95 -17.00 -6.28
CA LEU A 75 -7.47 -17.55 -7.55
C LEU A 75 -6.37 -18.16 -8.42
N LEU A 76 -5.20 -17.53 -8.50
CA LEU A 76 -4.05 -18.08 -9.23
C LEU A 76 -3.53 -19.37 -8.58
N HIS A 77 -3.39 -19.39 -7.25
CA HIS A 77 -2.92 -20.55 -6.50
C HIS A 77 -3.87 -21.75 -6.64
N GLU A 78 -5.17 -21.50 -6.65
CA GLU A 78 -6.21 -22.52 -6.80
C GLU A 78 -6.49 -22.90 -8.27
N GLY A 79 -5.70 -22.37 -9.22
CA GLY A 79 -5.77 -22.77 -10.63
C GLY A 79 -6.87 -22.09 -11.45
N TYR A 80 -7.60 -21.10 -10.92
CA TYR A 80 -8.62 -20.32 -11.63
C TYR A 80 -7.98 -19.24 -12.51
N LYS A 81 -7.11 -19.64 -13.45
CA LYS A 81 -6.33 -18.71 -14.29
C LYS A 81 -7.21 -17.79 -15.13
N ASP A 82 -8.29 -18.31 -15.70
CA ASP A 82 -9.20 -17.54 -16.55
C ASP A 82 -9.94 -16.46 -15.74
N LEU A 83 -10.39 -16.79 -14.53
CA LEU A 83 -11.05 -15.84 -13.64
C LEU A 83 -10.06 -14.81 -13.09
N ALA A 84 -8.84 -15.23 -12.76
CA ALA A 84 -7.78 -14.31 -12.36
C ALA A 84 -7.45 -13.35 -13.51
N TYR A 85 -7.40 -13.82 -14.76
CA TYR A 85 -7.15 -12.98 -15.93
C TYR A 85 -8.21 -11.88 -16.09
N LEU A 86 -9.50 -12.18 -15.86
CA LEU A 86 -10.58 -11.18 -15.86
C LEU A 86 -10.34 -10.06 -14.83
N LEU A 87 -9.75 -10.40 -13.69
CA LEU A 87 -9.45 -9.47 -12.60
C LEU A 87 -8.10 -8.75 -12.76
N HIS A 88 -7.25 -9.18 -13.70
CA HIS A 88 -5.90 -8.62 -13.86
C HIS A 88 -5.91 -7.12 -14.15
N GLY A 89 -6.84 -6.65 -15.00
CA GLY A 89 -6.98 -5.23 -15.33
C GLY A 89 -7.43 -4.35 -14.16
N GLY A 90 -8.02 -4.96 -13.12
CA GLY A 90 -8.50 -4.30 -11.91
C GLY A 90 -7.51 -4.29 -10.75
N ILE A 91 -6.35 -4.96 -10.88
CA ILE A 91 -5.34 -4.99 -9.82
C ILE A 91 -4.97 -3.55 -9.47
N PRO A 92 -5.27 -3.09 -8.24
CA PRO A 92 -4.88 -1.77 -7.82
C PRO A 92 -3.36 -1.73 -7.86
N VAL A 93 -2.81 -0.64 -8.39
CA VAL A 93 -1.39 -0.34 -8.22
C VAL A 93 -1.24 0.02 -6.75
N ILE A 94 -1.16 -1.01 -5.91
CA ILE A 94 -0.50 -0.86 -4.63
C ILE A 94 0.89 -0.44 -5.06
N SER A 95 1.26 0.82 -4.80
CA SER A 95 2.65 1.23 -4.93
C SER A 95 3.42 0.26 -4.04
N SER A 96 3.95 -0.77 -4.68
CA SER A 96 4.51 -1.94 -4.05
C SER A 96 5.74 -1.43 -3.32
N SER A 97 5.62 -1.31 -2.01
CA SER A 97 6.77 -1.21 -1.12
C SER A 97 7.55 -2.53 -1.05
N ASN A 98 7.38 -3.44 -2.01
CA ASN A 98 8.14 -4.68 -2.11
C ASN A 98 8.81 -4.76 -3.48
N GLY A 99 10.10 -4.42 -3.47
CA GLY A 99 11.01 -4.63 -4.58
C GLY A 99 11.85 -3.39 -4.90
N LYS A 100 12.86 -3.10 -4.06
CA LYS A 100 14.02 -2.21 -4.31
C LYS A 100 13.95 -0.70 -4.07
N ASP A 101 12.90 -0.12 -3.50
CA ASP A 101 12.94 1.32 -3.20
C ASP A 101 13.39 1.61 -1.75
N SER A 102 14.70 1.82 -1.64
CA SER A 102 15.36 2.81 -0.78
C SER A 102 14.88 2.93 0.68
N VAL A 103 15.73 2.45 1.60
CA VAL A 103 16.02 3.03 2.93
C VAL A 103 15.10 4.22 3.29
N GLY A 104 14.06 3.97 4.10
CA GLY A 104 13.40 5.02 4.89
C GLY A 104 12.07 5.62 4.39
N ILE A 105 11.57 5.29 3.20
CA ILE A 105 10.31 5.89 2.68
C ILE A 105 9.11 4.99 2.90
N THR A 106 8.48 5.10 4.08
CA THR A 106 7.22 4.39 4.40
C THR A 106 5.99 5.13 3.84
N SER A 107 4.82 4.47 3.80
CA SER A 107 3.55 5.11 3.44
C SER A 107 3.26 6.32 4.32
N TYR A 108 3.58 6.23 5.62
CA TYR A 108 3.51 7.32 6.59
C TYR A 108 4.36 8.53 6.16
N VAL A 109 5.63 8.32 5.80
CA VAL A 109 6.52 9.39 5.32
C VAL A 109 5.93 10.08 4.10
N ARG A 110 5.36 9.33 3.15
CA ARG A 110 4.72 9.91 1.96
C ARG A 110 3.54 10.82 2.34
N THR A 111 2.66 10.37 3.23
CA THR A 111 1.49 11.12 3.66
C THR A 111 1.90 12.44 4.34
N VAL A 112 2.76 12.36 5.37
CA VAL A 112 3.18 13.52 6.16
C VAL A 112 3.88 14.57 5.29
N LEU A 113 4.74 14.15 4.36
CA LEU A 113 5.44 15.08 3.48
C LEU A 113 4.52 15.74 2.45
N CYS A 114 3.52 15.02 1.95
CA CYS A 114 2.53 15.60 1.05
C CYS A 114 1.66 16.64 1.77
N GLU A 115 1.20 16.34 2.99
CA GLU A 115 0.42 17.27 3.82
C GLU A 115 1.23 18.51 4.21
N GLY A 116 2.52 18.34 4.51
CA GLY A 116 3.45 19.43 4.83
C GLY A 116 3.93 20.26 3.63
N GLY A 117 3.44 19.99 2.41
CA GLY A 117 3.82 20.72 1.20
C GLY A 117 5.30 20.53 0.80
N VAL A 118 5.93 19.44 1.23
CA VAL A 118 7.33 19.16 0.92
C VAL A 118 7.45 18.77 -0.56
N PRO A 119 8.32 19.42 -1.35
CA PRO A 119 8.42 19.16 -2.78
C PRO A 119 8.83 17.71 -3.07
N GLN A 120 8.35 17.20 -4.19
CA GLN A 120 8.76 15.90 -4.72
C GLN A 120 10.23 15.95 -5.17
N ARG A 121 10.87 14.78 -5.25
CA ARG A 121 12.23 14.69 -5.79
C ARG A 121 12.25 15.17 -7.25
N PRO A 122 13.31 15.86 -7.69
CA PRO A 122 13.51 16.16 -9.11
C PRO A 122 13.54 14.89 -9.97
N VAL A 123 13.22 15.04 -11.26
CA VAL A 123 13.18 13.92 -12.24
C VAL A 123 14.47 13.12 -12.25
N VAL A 124 15.63 13.80 -12.13
CA VAL A 124 16.93 13.17 -11.94
C VAL A 124 17.43 13.53 -10.55
N PHE A 125 17.59 12.52 -9.70
CA PHE A 125 17.99 12.68 -8.30
C PHE A 125 19.23 11.86 -7.97
N VAL A 126 20.19 12.49 -7.28
CA VAL A 126 21.41 11.85 -6.80
C VAL A 126 21.51 12.03 -5.29
N THR A 127 21.68 10.92 -4.57
CA THR A 127 21.74 10.94 -3.11
C THR A 127 23.04 11.55 -2.59
N ARG A 128 22.94 12.57 -1.73
CA ARG A 128 24.08 13.21 -1.04
C ARG A 128 24.12 12.83 0.44
N LYS A 129 24.30 11.53 0.73
CA LYS A 129 24.18 10.93 2.07
C LYS A 129 24.91 11.69 3.18
N LYS A 130 26.15 12.10 2.96
CA LYS A 130 26.97 12.82 3.96
C LYS A 130 26.31 14.12 4.45
N LEU A 131 25.70 14.88 3.53
CA LEU A 131 25.03 16.15 3.87
C LEU A 131 23.64 15.92 4.47
N VAL A 132 22.90 14.96 3.94
CA VAL A 132 21.59 14.54 4.47
C VAL A 132 21.73 14.12 5.94
N ASN A 133 22.67 13.22 6.22
CA ASN A 133 22.94 12.75 7.59
C ASN A 133 23.36 13.91 8.50
N ALA A 134 24.18 14.84 8.01
CA ALA A 134 24.59 16.00 8.81
C ALA A 134 23.39 16.89 9.20
N ILE A 135 22.43 17.09 8.29
CA ILE A 135 21.20 17.84 8.58
C ILE A 135 20.34 17.09 9.61
N GLN A 136 20.12 15.79 9.40
CA GLN A 136 19.35 14.95 10.33
C GLN A 136 19.94 14.98 11.74
N GLN A 137 21.27 14.85 11.87
CA GLN A 137 21.96 14.95 13.16
C GLN A 137 21.81 16.31 13.84
N LYS A 138 21.57 17.39 13.10
CA LYS A 138 21.25 18.70 13.67
C LYS A 138 19.79 18.80 14.08
N LEU A 139 18.88 18.22 13.30
CA LEU A 139 17.45 18.14 13.65
C LEU A 139 17.22 17.33 14.92
N PHE A 140 17.87 16.16 15.06
CA PHE A 140 17.77 15.33 16.28
C PHE A 140 18.23 16.04 17.56
N LYS A 141 19.08 17.07 17.45
CA LYS A 141 19.53 17.87 18.60
C LYS A 141 18.51 18.90 19.08
N LEU A 142 17.43 19.13 18.33
CA LEU A 142 16.33 19.98 18.79
C LEU A 142 15.52 19.29 19.89
N SER A 143 15.44 17.95 19.87
CA SER A 143 14.82 17.14 20.93
C SER A 143 13.40 17.58 21.37
N GLY A 144 12.59 18.09 20.44
CA GLY A 144 11.24 18.58 20.73
C GLY A 144 11.16 20.03 21.21
N GLU A 145 12.30 20.71 21.35
CA GLU A 145 12.39 22.09 21.81
C GLU A 145 12.47 23.07 20.62
N PRO A 146 11.88 24.28 20.75
CA PRO A 146 11.99 25.30 19.71
C PRO A 146 13.44 25.64 19.38
N GLY A 147 13.79 25.59 18.09
CA GLY A 147 15.13 25.95 17.64
C GLY A 147 15.25 26.09 16.13
N TRP A 148 16.46 26.42 15.67
CA TRP A 148 16.73 26.76 14.28
C TRP A 148 17.84 25.87 13.70
N VAL A 149 17.58 25.28 12.54
CA VAL A 149 18.57 24.59 11.72
C VAL A 149 18.67 25.29 10.36
N THR A 150 19.80 25.94 10.10
CA THR A 150 20.00 26.75 8.90
C THR A 150 20.82 26.01 7.85
N ILE A 151 20.27 25.87 6.63
CA ILE A 151 20.98 25.35 5.46
C ILE A 151 21.31 26.53 4.54
N TYR A 152 22.60 26.87 4.44
CA TYR A 152 23.08 28.00 3.63
C TYR A 152 24.04 27.56 2.52
N GLY A 153 24.26 28.45 1.54
CA GLY A 153 25.11 28.19 0.36
C GLY A 153 24.63 28.91 -0.89
N MET A 154 25.40 28.81 -1.97
CA MET A 154 25.16 29.46 -3.26
C MET A 154 23.75 29.19 -3.83
N ALA A 155 23.19 30.14 -4.59
CA ALA A 155 21.95 29.92 -5.33
C ALA A 155 22.10 28.71 -6.28
N GLY A 156 21.04 27.90 -6.42
CA GLY A 156 21.06 26.72 -7.31
C GLY A 156 21.85 25.49 -6.82
N CYS A 157 22.57 25.54 -5.69
CA CYS A 157 23.39 24.41 -5.23
C CYS A 157 22.61 23.22 -4.61
N GLY A 158 21.27 23.24 -4.70
CA GLY A 158 20.40 22.14 -4.24
C GLY A 158 20.01 22.17 -2.75
N LYS A 159 20.05 23.33 -2.08
CA LYS A 159 19.70 23.47 -0.65
C LYS A 159 18.29 22.96 -0.32
N SER A 160 17.28 23.38 -1.10
CA SER A 160 15.89 22.96 -0.88
C SER A 160 15.71 21.46 -1.11
N VAL A 161 16.43 20.88 -2.07
CA VAL A 161 16.43 19.44 -2.32
C VAL A 161 17.05 18.68 -1.14
N LEU A 162 18.16 19.18 -0.58
CA LEU A 162 18.77 18.60 0.62
C LEU A 162 17.84 18.70 1.85
N ALA A 163 17.16 19.83 2.03
CA ALA A 163 16.20 20.01 3.12
C ALA A 163 15.03 19.01 3.00
N ALA A 164 14.43 18.92 1.82
CA ALA A 164 13.33 18.00 1.53
C ALA A 164 13.75 16.52 1.62
N GLU A 165 15.01 16.21 1.36
CA GLU A 165 15.55 14.85 1.51
C GLU A 165 15.86 14.50 2.96
N ALA A 166 16.32 15.45 3.78
CA ALA A 166 16.64 15.21 5.19
C ALA A 166 15.42 14.79 6.02
N VAL A 167 14.24 15.32 5.70
CA VAL A 167 12.96 14.97 6.34
C VAL A 167 12.28 13.74 5.71
N ARG A 168 12.84 13.17 4.64
CA ARG A 168 12.30 12.00 3.95
C ARG A 168 12.77 10.69 4.56
N ASP A 169 12.74 10.65 5.89
CA ASP A 169 13.15 9.53 6.72
C ASP A 169 12.13 9.32 7.85
N HIS A 170 11.74 8.07 8.06
CA HIS A 170 10.73 7.72 9.05
C HIS A 170 11.14 8.05 10.48
N SER A 171 12.39 7.81 10.86
CA SER A 171 12.90 8.08 12.22
C SER A 171 12.94 9.57 12.53
N VAL A 172 13.20 10.39 11.51
CA VAL A 172 13.17 11.85 11.61
C VAL A 172 11.74 12.33 11.88
N LEU A 173 10.74 11.83 11.14
CA LEU A 173 9.35 12.27 11.31
C LEU A 173 8.67 11.73 12.58
N GLU A 174 9.00 10.51 13.01
CA GLU A 174 8.50 9.95 14.27
C GLU A 174 9.09 10.65 15.50
N GLY A 175 10.32 11.16 15.39
CA GLY A 175 11.06 11.78 16.47
C GLY A 175 10.46 13.08 17.03
N LYS A 176 9.30 13.53 16.50
CA LYS A 176 8.52 14.72 16.91
C LYS A 176 9.45 15.85 17.42
N PHE A 177 10.08 16.54 16.48
CA PHE A 177 10.75 17.81 16.77
C PHE A 177 9.76 18.88 17.21
#